data_AF-A0A346XX71-F1
#
_entry.id   AF-A0A346XX71-F1
#
_cell.length_a   1.000
_cell.length_b   1.000
_cell.length_c   1.000
_cell.angle_alpha   90.00
_cell.angle_beta   90.00
_cell.angle_gamma   90.00
#
_symmetry.space_group_name_H-M   'P 1'
#
loop_
_entity.id
_entity.type
_entity.pdbx_description
1 polymer ?
#
loop_
_entity_poly.entity_id
_entity_poly.type
_entity_poly.pdbx_seq_one_letter_code
_entity_poly.pdbx_strand_id
1 'polypeptide(L)'
;MRPAPSSSHRVRSHTSPAGLSTIVLVLGLLLGGGHVLAAVQPGGGVDAPDQLVGRFDGVNRADTAARAALDGWGTRDRVVLVDGATWTDALVGAHLAARLDVPVLVSGPSVPSETLSTVERMGVEDVVAVGAVAVPDGTAVQRLTAADPVALAVAALDLVPSVAGQPLVLVSAAGFADALAAANLAPAGLLLTEPDRLAPAAAEAIRRHEPSTVVLVGGTAALSDQVADDVRALGVAVQRVAGPTRVDTALAAHRPGSDVVVVASADGFADAVAMVPWAARRTAGLLLTPHDELPSHVDVALREGATASIVIAGGTAVVGNFVDRQAAAAVTDQPPPGFVGAVRALTQEEQTAMTGVSWHEGCPVPLQDLVVVDLAHWDADGNVVDDGLLVVHHEVGADVLGVMATAFDARFPLTRVRPVREYGGDDDASMAADNTSAFNCRVVAGTSTWSTHSWGTAVDINPVENPWVRGEAVEPPAGRDWLDRADVRPGMVVEGGPIVAAFDALGWGWGGRWSSSRDYQHFSRSGR
;
A
#
# COMPACT_ATOMS: atom_id res chain seq x y z
N MET A 1 -60.42 56.21 31.72
CA MET A 1 -61.13 56.35 30.43
C MET A 1 -61.38 54.95 29.87
N ARG A 2 -62.61 54.65 29.43
CA ARG A 2 -63.06 53.38 28.77
C ARG A 2 -62.49 53.24 27.34
N PRO A 3 -62.64 52.11 26.59
CA PRO A 3 -63.36 50.84 26.86
C PRO A 3 -62.60 49.52 26.51
N ALA A 4 -63.28 48.37 26.71
CA ALA A 4 -62.93 46.94 26.48
C ALA A 4 -63.20 46.46 25.01
N PRO A 5 -63.39 45.15 24.64
CA PRO A 5 -62.93 43.81 25.11
C PRO A 5 -62.56 42.76 23.97
N SER A 6 -62.19 41.51 24.36
CA SER A 6 -62.38 40.19 23.63
C SER A 6 -61.51 39.90 22.38
N SER A 7 -61.16 38.70 21.90
CA SER A 7 -61.34 37.26 22.25
C SER A 7 -60.55 36.39 21.24
N SER A 8 -60.26 35.13 21.63
CA SER A 8 -60.24 33.88 20.83
C SER A 8 -59.04 33.48 19.93
N HIS A 9 -58.58 32.23 20.17
CA HIS A 9 -58.13 31.13 19.27
C HIS A 9 -57.26 31.48 18.03
N ARG A 10 -56.15 30.79 17.70
CA ARG A 10 -55.93 29.35 17.39
C ARG A 10 -54.46 29.31 16.84
N VAL A 11 -53.56 28.34 17.04
CA VAL A 11 -53.42 27.03 16.33
C VAL A 11 -52.08 26.37 16.76
N ARG A 12 -52.22 25.13 17.28
CA ARG A 12 -51.42 23.89 17.12
C ARG A 12 -49.89 23.87 17.32
N SER A 13 -49.53 23.19 18.40
CA SER A 13 -48.41 22.23 18.50
C SER A 13 -48.87 20.81 18.10
N HIS A 14 -48.13 20.11 17.24
CA HIS A 14 -48.14 18.65 17.06
C HIS A 14 -46.67 18.21 17.12
N THR A 15 -46.14 17.58 18.16
CA THR A 15 -46.28 16.16 18.60
C THR A 15 -46.14 15.14 17.48
N SER A 16 -44.95 14.52 17.45
CA SER A 16 -44.56 13.34 16.68
C SER A 16 -45.48 12.13 16.94
N PRO A 17 -45.78 11.29 15.94
CA PRO A 17 -46.43 10.02 16.17
C PRO A 17 -45.40 8.91 16.42
N ALA A 18 -45.59 8.21 17.54
CA ALA A 18 -45.03 6.89 17.79
C ALA A 18 -45.78 5.84 16.94
N GLY A 19 -45.04 4.87 16.38
CA GLY A 19 -45.58 3.75 15.62
C GLY A 19 -45.15 2.40 16.19
N LEU A 20 -46.09 1.79 16.93
CA LEU A 20 -46.40 0.35 17.03
C LEU A 20 -45.28 -0.66 17.36
N SER A 21 -45.20 -1.04 18.64
CA SER A 21 -44.69 -2.35 19.07
C SER A 21 -45.81 -3.39 19.08
N THR A 22 -45.64 -4.47 18.31
CA THR A 22 -46.47 -5.68 18.42
C THR A 22 -45.79 -6.63 19.41
N ILE A 23 -46.40 -6.82 20.57
CA ILE A 23 -46.04 -7.86 21.55
C ILE A 23 -46.78 -9.14 21.17
N VAL A 24 -46.04 -10.19 20.83
CA VAL A 24 -46.58 -11.56 20.77
C VAL A 24 -46.00 -12.34 21.94
N LEU A 25 -46.88 -12.69 22.86
CA LEU A 25 -46.61 -13.58 23.99
C LEU A 25 -46.89 -15.03 23.52
N VAL A 26 -45.89 -15.91 23.54
CA VAL A 26 -46.12 -17.36 23.45
C VAL A 26 -45.39 -18.05 24.60
N LEU A 27 -46.19 -18.63 25.49
CA LEU A 27 -45.78 -19.58 26.51
C LEU A 27 -46.07 -20.98 25.97
N GLY A 28 -45.07 -21.88 25.96
CA GLY A 28 -45.24 -23.27 25.52
C GLY A 28 -44.06 -24.16 25.91
N LEU A 29 -44.33 -25.05 26.87
CA LEU A 29 -43.49 -26.04 27.56
C LEU A 29 -42.38 -26.78 26.78
N LEU A 30 -41.20 -26.85 27.43
CA LEU A 30 -40.35 -28.01 27.75
C LEU A 30 -40.51 -29.32 26.94
N LEU A 31 -39.39 -29.82 26.37
CA LEU A 31 -38.72 -31.09 26.72
C LEU A 31 -37.49 -31.36 25.81
N GLY A 32 -36.30 -31.52 26.42
CA GLY A 32 -35.30 -32.52 25.99
C GLY A 32 -34.11 -32.11 25.11
N GLY A 33 -32.95 -31.95 25.75
CA GLY A 33 -31.71 -32.67 25.39
C GLY A 33 -30.83 -32.18 24.23
N GLY A 34 -29.62 -31.73 24.58
CA GLY A 34 -28.40 -32.10 23.84
C GLY A 34 -27.82 -31.10 22.83
N HIS A 35 -26.61 -30.63 23.16
CA HIS A 35 -25.58 -30.02 22.31
C HIS A 35 -25.81 -28.57 21.84
N VAL A 36 -25.03 -27.67 22.43
CA VAL A 36 -24.78 -26.31 21.96
C VAL A 36 -23.98 -26.40 20.66
N LEU A 37 -24.68 -26.29 19.52
CA LEU A 37 -24.11 -25.82 18.26
C LEU A 37 -24.21 -24.29 18.29
N ALA A 38 -23.09 -23.61 18.52
CA ALA A 38 -23.00 -22.17 18.30
C ALA A 38 -22.97 -21.92 16.78
N ALA A 39 -24.15 -21.89 16.17
CA ALA A 39 -24.34 -21.22 14.90
C ALA A 39 -24.42 -19.72 15.17
N VAL A 40 -23.37 -18.98 14.81
CA VAL A 40 -23.44 -17.52 14.72
C VAL A 40 -23.97 -17.20 13.32
N GLN A 41 -25.23 -16.76 13.27
CA GLN A 41 -25.79 -16.07 12.11
C GLN A 41 -25.46 -14.58 12.18
N PRO A 42 -25.39 -13.89 11.02
CA PRO A 42 -24.90 -12.51 10.94
C PRO A 42 -25.98 -11.55 11.44
N GLY A 43 -25.68 -10.85 12.54
CA GLY A 43 -26.44 -9.71 13.02
C GLY A 43 -25.71 -8.42 12.62
N GLY A 44 -26.39 -7.56 11.86
CA GLY A 44 -25.86 -6.25 11.50
C GLY A 44 -25.82 -5.28 12.68
N GLY A 45 -24.83 -4.38 12.62
CA GLY A 45 -24.83 -3.08 13.30
C GLY A 45 -23.93 -2.96 14.53
N VAL A 46 -22.61 -2.91 14.33
CA VAL A 46 -21.68 -1.79 14.64
C VAL A 46 -20.30 -2.12 14.05
N ASP A 47 -19.73 -1.17 13.29
CA ASP A 47 -18.35 -1.05 12.79
C ASP A 47 -17.70 -2.26 12.11
N ALA A 48 -17.81 -2.32 10.77
CA ALA A 48 -17.03 -3.25 9.96
C ALA A 48 -15.58 -2.73 9.80
N PRO A 49 -14.53 -3.57 10.01
CA PRO A 49 -13.12 -3.21 9.79
C PRO A 49 -12.83 -2.63 8.39
N ASP A 50 -13.67 -2.96 7.39
CA ASP A 50 -13.58 -2.46 6.01
C ASP A 50 -13.89 -0.95 5.85
N GLN A 51 -14.25 -0.23 6.92
CA GLN A 51 -14.43 1.23 6.91
C GLN A 51 -13.28 2.03 7.56
N LEU A 52 -12.34 1.37 8.26
CA LEU A 52 -11.24 2.07 8.94
C LEU A 52 -10.02 2.28 8.04
N VAL A 53 -9.87 1.47 7.00
CA VAL A 53 -8.86 1.64 5.96
C VAL A 53 -9.57 1.77 4.61
N GLY A 54 -9.48 2.94 3.99
CA GLY A 54 -9.91 3.17 2.61
C GLY A 54 -8.73 3.18 1.65
N ARG A 55 -8.98 2.94 0.37
CA ARG A 55 -7.96 3.07 -0.68
C ARG A 55 -8.49 3.91 -1.84
N PHE A 56 -7.69 4.88 -2.26
CA PHE A 56 -7.87 5.57 -3.54
C PHE A 56 -6.92 4.97 -4.55
N ASP A 57 -7.36 3.92 -5.22
CA ASP A 57 -6.69 3.33 -6.36
C ASP A 57 -7.48 3.60 -7.64
N GLY A 58 -6.76 3.91 -8.71
CA GLY A 58 -7.30 3.99 -10.04
C GLY A 58 -6.50 3.12 -11.00
N VAL A 59 -7.07 2.81 -12.16
CA VAL A 59 -6.34 2.09 -13.23
C VAL A 59 -5.10 2.86 -13.71
N ASN A 60 -5.05 4.17 -13.45
CA ASN A 60 -3.92 5.05 -13.69
C ASN A 60 -4.00 6.28 -12.75
N ARG A 61 -2.95 7.11 -12.78
CA ARG A 61 -2.84 8.34 -11.95
C ARG A 61 -3.98 9.36 -12.16
N ALA A 62 -4.60 9.40 -13.34
CA ALA A 62 -5.72 10.30 -13.60
C ALA A 62 -7.01 9.79 -12.95
N ASP A 63 -7.23 8.46 -12.94
CA ASP A 63 -8.34 7.84 -12.20
C ASP A 63 -8.16 8.01 -10.68
N THR A 64 -6.94 7.81 -10.13
CA THR A 64 -6.67 8.09 -8.71
C THR A 64 -7.05 9.53 -8.34
N ALA A 65 -6.59 10.51 -9.13
CA ALA A 65 -6.89 11.92 -8.91
C ALA A 65 -8.39 12.26 -9.07
N ALA A 66 -9.05 11.66 -10.05
CA ALA A 66 -10.50 11.80 -10.26
C ALA A 66 -11.30 11.32 -9.04
N ARG A 67 -10.95 10.16 -8.48
CA ARG A 67 -11.61 9.60 -7.29
C ARG A 67 -11.39 10.48 -6.06
N ALA A 68 -10.16 10.95 -5.84
CA ALA A 68 -9.86 11.88 -4.76
C ALA A 68 -10.63 13.20 -4.91
N ALA A 69 -10.75 13.73 -6.13
CA ALA A 69 -11.50 14.96 -6.40
C ALA A 69 -13.01 14.81 -6.13
N LEU A 70 -13.60 13.70 -6.59
CA LEU A 70 -15.03 13.43 -6.41
C LEU A 70 -15.38 13.17 -4.95
N ASP A 71 -14.56 12.42 -4.22
CA ASP A 71 -14.74 12.22 -2.77
C ASP A 71 -14.51 13.53 -1.98
N GLY A 72 -13.50 14.30 -2.38
CA GLY A 72 -13.08 15.49 -1.67
C GLY A 72 -14.07 16.66 -1.74
N TRP A 73 -14.70 16.86 -2.89
CA TRP A 73 -15.50 18.04 -3.20
C TRP A 73 -16.90 17.73 -3.74
N GLY A 74 -17.13 16.57 -4.37
CA GLY A 74 -18.39 16.25 -5.06
C GLY A 74 -18.59 17.09 -6.33
N THR A 75 -18.81 18.39 -6.18
CA THR A 75 -18.84 19.39 -7.26
C THR A 75 -17.92 20.55 -6.94
N ARG A 76 -17.29 21.13 -7.98
CA ARG A 76 -16.47 22.32 -7.85
C ARG A 76 -16.37 23.02 -9.20
N ASP A 77 -16.58 24.33 -9.20
CA ASP A 77 -16.47 25.20 -10.38
C ASP A 77 -15.01 25.40 -10.85
N ARG A 78 -14.04 25.30 -9.93
CA ARG A 78 -12.62 25.47 -10.21
C ARG A 78 -11.79 24.25 -9.85
N VAL A 79 -10.81 23.90 -10.69
CA VAL A 79 -9.78 22.87 -10.43
C VAL A 79 -8.39 23.35 -10.81
N VAL A 80 -7.37 22.67 -10.27
CA VAL A 80 -5.99 22.78 -10.76
C VAL A 80 -5.68 21.55 -11.64
N LEU A 81 -5.16 21.78 -12.84
CA LEU A 81 -4.62 20.72 -13.70
C LEU A 81 -3.11 20.73 -13.64
N VAL A 82 -2.50 19.57 -13.42
CA VAL A 82 -1.04 19.39 -13.38
C VAL A 82 -0.58 18.34 -14.37
N ASP A 83 0.67 18.45 -14.81
CA ASP A 83 1.30 17.37 -15.57
C ASP A 83 1.64 16.22 -14.62
N GLY A 84 1.05 15.06 -14.88
CA GLY A 84 1.33 13.87 -14.08
C GLY A 84 2.76 13.37 -14.21
N ALA A 85 3.50 13.71 -15.27
CA ALA A 85 4.86 13.23 -15.51
C ALA A 85 5.95 14.13 -14.89
N THR A 86 5.66 15.42 -14.67
CA THR A 86 6.62 16.40 -14.18
C THR A 86 6.40 16.67 -12.69
N TRP A 87 7.23 16.05 -11.83
CA TRP A 87 7.00 16.05 -10.38
C TRP A 87 6.97 17.43 -9.74
N THR A 88 7.76 18.39 -10.24
CA THR A 88 7.78 19.76 -9.71
C THR A 88 6.47 20.49 -9.98
N ASP A 89 5.93 20.35 -11.19
CA ASP A 89 4.67 20.98 -11.61
C ASP A 89 3.51 20.36 -10.85
N ALA A 90 3.53 19.03 -10.70
CA ALA A 90 2.59 18.29 -9.88
C ALA A 90 2.63 18.76 -8.42
N LEU A 91 3.80 18.84 -7.81
CA LEU A 91 3.96 19.27 -6.42
C LEU A 91 3.48 20.70 -6.19
N VAL A 92 3.93 21.65 -7.03
CA VAL A 92 3.54 23.07 -6.93
C VAL A 92 2.05 23.22 -7.13
N GLY A 93 1.49 22.56 -8.15
CA GLY A 93 0.06 22.61 -8.44
C GLY A 93 -0.79 21.97 -7.33
N ALA A 94 -0.33 20.89 -6.71
CA ALA A 94 -1.04 20.26 -5.58
C ALA A 94 -1.09 21.16 -4.35
N HIS A 95 0.01 21.84 -4.03
CA HIS A 95 0.05 22.79 -2.93
C HIS A 95 -0.76 24.05 -3.24
N LEU A 96 -0.76 24.52 -4.49
CA LEU A 96 -1.65 25.59 -4.95
C LEU A 96 -3.13 25.17 -4.78
N ALA A 97 -3.49 23.97 -5.23
CA ALA A 97 -4.83 23.42 -5.11
C ALA A 97 -5.29 23.33 -3.65
N ALA A 98 -4.40 22.85 -2.75
CA ALA A 98 -4.66 22.77 -1.32
C ALA A 98 -4.96 24.16 -0.72
N ARG A 99 -4.26 25.20 -1.18
CA ARG A 99 -4.44 26.58 -0.69
C ARG A 99 -5.65 27.30 -1.27
N LEU A 100 -6.04 26.93 -2.48
CA LEU A 100 -7.27 27.41 -3.11
C LEU A 100 -8.52 26.61 -2.70
N ASP A 101 -8.33 25.52 -1.93
CA ASP A 101 -9.40 24.59 -1.55
C ASP A 101 -10.18 24.05 -2.76
N VAL A 102 -9.43 23.56 -3.74
CA VAL A 102 -9.92 22.96 -4.99
C VAL A 102 -9.21 21.62 -5.23
N PRO A 103 -9.81 20.69 -5.97
CA PRO A 103 -9.12 19.45 -6.32
C PRO A 103 -7.97 19.73 -7.30
N VAL A 104 -7.01 18.80 -7.29
CA VAL A 104 -6.01 18.66 -8.35
C VAL A 104 -6.42 17.48 -9.24
N LEU A 105 -6.36 17.66 -10.56
CA LEU A 105 -6.54 16.58 -11.54
C LEU A 105 -5.30 16.47 -12.43
N VAL A 106 -5.07 15.28 -12.96
CA VAL A 106 -3.91 15.00 -13.81
C VAL A 106 -4.24 15.25 -15.27
N SER A 107 -3.37 15.95 -15.98
CA SER A 107 -3.42 16.12 -17.43
C SER A 107 -2.01 15.87 -18.03
N GLY A 108 -1.87 16.07 -19.33
CA GLY A 108 -0.62 15.92 -20.07
C GLY A 108 -0.71 16.62 -21.43
N PRO A 109 0.00 16.15 -22.47
CA PRO A 109 -0.12 16.69 -23.83
C PRO A 109 -1.53 16.62 -24.42
N SER A 110 -2.34 15.69 -23.92
CA SER A 110 -3.78 15.59 -24.14
C SER A 110 -4.50 15.39 -22.79
N VAL A 111 -5.78 15.75 -22.74
CA VAL A 111 -6.59 15.56 -21.52
C VAL A 111 -7.02 14.10 -21.42
N PRO A 112 -6.72 13.38 -20.32
CA PRO A 112 -7.20 12.03 -20.09
C PRO A 112 -8.74 11.96 -20.03
N SER A 113 -9.32 10.83 -20.44
CA SER A 113 -10.78 10.60 -20.39
C SER A 113 -11.35 10.71 -18.98
N GLU A 114 -10.60 10.26 -17.98
CA GLU A 114 -10.93 10.29 -16.57
C GLU A 114 -10.99 11.73 -16.07
N THR A 115 -10.07 12.57 -16.53
CA THR A 115 -10.05 14.00 -16.22
C THR A 115 -11.20 14.73 -16.91
N LEU A 116 -11.48 14.45 -18.19
CA LEU A 116 -12.62 15.02 -18.92
C LEU A 116 -13.95 14.69 -18.24
N SER A 117 -14.19 13.39 -17.99
CA SER A 117 -15.43 12.95 -17.33
C SER A 117 -15.59 13.50 -15.93
N THR A 118 -14.49 13.69 -15.20
CA THR A 118 -14.51 14.31 -13.87
C THR A 118 -14.83 15.80 -13.94
N VAL A 119 -14.23 16.54 -14.88
CA VAL A 119 -14.52 17.95 -15.14
C VAL A 119 -16.00 18.17 -15.46
N GLU A 120 -16.56 17.33 -16.34
CA GLU A 120 -17.99 17.37 -16.68
C GLU A 120 -18.87 17.05 -15.47
N ARG A 121 -18.54 15.98 -14.73
CA ARG A 121 -19.33 15.52 -13.58
C ARG A 121 -19.33 16.51 -12.42
N MET A 122 -18.19 17.16 -12.16
CA MET A 122 -18.05 18.15 -11.09
C MET A 122 -18.63 19.52 -11.46
N GLY A 123 -18.92 19.76 -12.75
CA GLY A 123 -19.38 21.06 -13.26
C GLY A 123 -18.28 22.11 -13.25
N VAL A 124 -17.06 21.73 -13.65
CA VAL A 124 -15.91 22.64 -13.66
C VAL A 124 -16.04 23.62 -14.83
N GLU A 125 -15.95 24.91 -14.52
CA GLU A 125 -15.97 26.00 -15.49
C GLU A 125 -14.62 26.72 -15.59
N ASP A 126 -13.79 26.62 -14.56
CA ASP A 126 -12.52 27.34 -14.44
C ASP A 126 -11.34 26.43 -14.08
N VAL A 127 -10.23 26.63 -14.78
CA VAL A 127 -9.05 25.78 -14.72
C VAL A 127 -7.80 26.63 -14.50
N VAL A 128 -7.06 26.31 -13.44
CA VAL A 128 -5.66 26.72 -13.33
C VAL A 128 -4.78 25.62 -13.88
N ALA A 129 -4.20 25.83 -15.07
CA ALA A 129 -3.33 24.87 -15.73
C ALA A 129 -1.88 25.14 -15.36
N VAL A 130 -1.29 24.26 -14.55
CA VAL A 130 0.10 24.35 -14.07
C VAL A 130 1.00 23.53 -14.98
N GLY A 131 1.98 24.19 -15.59
CA GLY A 131 2.86 23.59 -16.58
C GLY A 131 2.22 23.51 -17.98
N ALA A 132 2.88 22.76 -18.86
CA ALA A 132 2.49 22.62 -20.27
C ALA A 132 1.42 21.53 -20.47
N VAL A 133 0.25 21.72 -19.86
CA VAL A 133 -0.86 20.74 -19.94
C VAL A 133 -1.98 21.14 -20.90
N ALA A 134 -2.60 20.14 -21.50
CA ALA A 134 -3.87 20.27 -22.19
C ALA A 134 -5.00 20.54 -21.19
N VAL A 135 -6.02 21.25 -21.66
CA VAL A 135 -7.17 21.69 -20.86
C VAL A 135 -8.47 21.30 -21.58
N PRO A 136 -9.54 20.95 -20.85
CA PRO A 136 -10.84 20.67 -21.46
C PRO A 136 -11.40 21.87 -22.23
N ASP A 137 -12.04 21.62 -23.37
CA ASP A 137 -12.71 22.66 -24.15
C ASP A 137 -13.84 23.34 -23.35
N GLY A 138 -14.06 24.62 -23.61
CA GLY A 138 -15.15 25.39 -22.98
C GLY A 138 -14.89 25.85 -21.54
N THR A 139 -13.73 25.52 -20.95
CA THR A 139 -13.32 26.03 -19.64
C THR A 139 -12.63 27.40 -19.76
N ALA A 140 -12.82 28.28 -18.77
CA ALA A 140 -11.97 29.43 -18.56
C ALA A 140 -10.60 28.94 -18.03
N VAL A 141 -9.50 29.50 -18.55
CA VAL A 141 -8.16 28.96 -18.27
C VAL A 141 -7.20 30.04 -17.83
N GLN A 142 -6.65 29.87 -16.64
CA GLN A 142 -5.45 30.57 -16.17
C GLN A 142 -4.24 29.65 -16.31
N ARG A 143 -3.35 29.94 -17.27
CA ARG A 143 -2.12 29.15 -17.46
C ARG A 143 -1.00 29.68 -16.56
N LEU A 144 -0.44 28.79 -15.76
CA LEU A 144 0.73 29.02 -14.93
C LEU A 144 1.91 28.26 -15.51
N THR A 145 2.73 28.96 -16.29
CA THR A 145 3.95 28.44 -16.92
C THR A 145 5.12 29.34 -16.55
N ALA A 146 6.29 28.77 -16.29
CA ALA A 146 7.50 29.53 -15.99
C ALA A 146 8.72 28.93 -16.68
N ALA A 147 9.83 29.67 -16.66
CA ALA A 147 11.09 29.23 -17.28
C ALA A 147 11.74 28.04 -16.55
N ASP A 148 11.48 27.92 -15.24
CA ASP A 148 12.01 26.87 -14.38
C ASP A 148 11.05 26.60 -13.20
N PRO A 149 11.25 25.49 -12.45
CA PRO A 149 10.40 25.14 -11.31
C PRO A 149 10.38 26.17 -10.17
N VAL A 150 11.45 26.93 -9.97
CA VAL A 150 11.52 27.97 -8.92
C VAL A 150 10.59 29.12 -9.28
N ALA A 151 10.69 29.62 -10.51
CA ALA A 151 9.82 30.66 -11.02
C ALA A 151 8.35 30.20 -11.04
N LEU A 152 8.08 28.92 -11.31
CA LEU A 152 6.73 28.35 -11.25
C LEU A 152 6.16 28.40 -9.82
N ALA A 153 6.97 28.05 -8.82
CA ALA A 153 6.58 28.10 -7.41
C ALA A 153 6.24 29.52 -6.95
N VAL A 154 7.06 30.50 -7.35
CA VAL A 154 6.81 31.92 -7.05
C VAL A 154 5.50 32.37 -7.69
N ALA A 155 5.27 32.05 -8.95
CA ALA A 155 4.04 32.42 -9.64
C ALA A 155 2.81 31.75 -9.02
N ALA A 156 2.93 30.51 -8.53
CA ALA A 156 1.86 29.85 -7.78
C ALA A 156 1.59 30.53 -6.43
N LEU A 157 2.64 30.92 -5.71
CA LEU A 157 2.53 31.64 -4.45
C LEU A 157 1.83 33.01 -4.61
N ASP A 158 2.02 33.68 -5.74
CA ASP A 158 1.35 34.95 -6.03
C ASP A 158 -0.16 34.79 -6.30
N LEU A 159 -0.67 33.55 -6.49
CA LEU A 159 -2.10 33.26 -6.71
C LEU A 159 -2.86 32.87 -5.43
N VAL A 160 -2.16 32.53 -4.33
CA VAL A 160 -2.82 32.12 -3.09
C VAL A 160 -3.22 33.33 -2.23
N PRO A 161 -4.18 33.17 -1.29
CA PRO A 161 -4.43 34.20 -0.29
C PRO A 161 -3.15 34.59 0.46
N SER A 162 -3.09 35.84 0.95
CA SER A 162 -1.90 36.39 1.62
C SER A 162 -1.31 35.43 2.65
N VAL A 163 0.00 35.23 2.55
CA VAL A 163 0.79 34.36 3.44
C VAL A 163 1.55 35.15 4.51
N ALA A 164 1.35 36.46 4.58
CA ALA A 164 2.03 37.34 5.51
C ALA A 164 1.83 36.87 6.96
N GLY A 165 2.92 36.77 7.70
CA GLY A 165 2.93 36.30 9.09
C GLY A 165 2.69 34.79 9.26
N GLN A 166 2.52 34.02 8.18
CA GLN A 166 2.36 32.56 8.24
C GLN A 166 3.67 31.83 7.86
N PRO A 167 3.84 30.55 8.26
CA PRO A 167 4.98 29.75 7.81
C PRO A 167 4.92 29.48 6.30
N LEU A 168 6.05 29.67 5.63
CA LEU A 168 6.25 29.35 4.22
C LEU A 168 7.20 28.15 4.10
N VAL A 169 6.86 27.17 3.27
CA VAL A 169 7.73 26.00 3.07
C VAL A 169 8.70 26.22 1.92
N LEU A 170 9.94 25.81 2.13
CA LEU A 170 10.99 25.79 1.12
C LEU A 170 11.49 24.35 0.94
N VAL A 171 11.45 23.85 -0.29
CA VAL A 171 11.91 22.51 -0.67
C VAL A 171 12.98 22.59 -1.75
N SER A 172 13.75 21.51 -1.90
CA SER A 172 14.73 21.39 -2.98
C SER A 172 14.05 21.19 -4.33
N ALA A 173 14.53 21.87 -5.37
CA ALA A 173 14.12 21.65 -6.75
C ALA A 173 14.80 20.43 -7.40
N ALA A 174 15.76 19.79 -6.72
CA ALA A 174 16.55 18.70 -7.28
C ALA A 174 15.92 17.31 -7.10
N GLY A 175 14.95 17.15 -6.19
CA GLY A 175 14.32 15.85 -5.97
C GLY A 175 13.04 15.92 -5.13
N PHE A 176 12.11 15.00 -5.41
CA PHE A 176 10.78 14.97 -4.79
C PHE A 176 10.76 14.36 -3.38
N ALA A 177 11.81 13.62 -3.01
CA ALA A 177 11.84 12.75 -1.82
C ALA A 177 11.36 13.46 -0.55
N ASP A 178 11.98 14.57 -0.19
CA ASP A 178 11.58 15.38 0.97
C ASP A 178 10.43 16.35 0.63
N ALA A 179 10.20 16.64 -0.64
CA ALA A 179 9.25 17.66 -1.07
C ALA A 179 7.80 17.22 -0.83
N LEU A 180 7.49 15.92 -0.93
CA LEU A 180 6.17 15.37 -0.60
C LEU A 180 5.81 15.55 0.88
N ALA A 181 6.79 15.47 1.78
CA ALA A 181 6.60 15.63 3.22
C ALA A 181 6.04 17.02 3.59
N ALA A 182 6.25 18.02 2.72
CA ALA A 182 5.69 19.36 2.88
C ALA A 182 4.16 19.39 2.99
N ALA A 183 3.46 18.39 2.45
CA ALA A 183 2.02 18.27 2.52
C ALA A 183 1.49 18.28 3.97
N ASN A 184 2.23 17.68 4.91
CA ASN A 184 1.86 17.63 6.33
C ASN A 184 1.94 18.97 7.05
N LEU A 185 2.78 19.88 6.55
CA LEU A 185 3.05 21.14 7.24
C LEU A 185 1.93 22.16 7.05
N ALA A 186 0.89 21.82 6.26
CA ALA A 186 -0.20 22.68 5.80
C ALA A 186 0.23 24.16 5.66
N PRO A 187 1.30 24.44 4.89
CA PRO A 187 1.93 25.75 4.91
C PRO A 187 1.11 26.76 4.13
N ALA A 188 1.36 28.05 4.40
CA ALA A 188 0.68 29.12 3.69
C ALA A 188 1.04 29.17 2.20
N GLY A 189 2.16 28.56 1.81
CA GLY A 189 2.58 28.35 0.44
C GLY A 189 3.88 27.53 0.38
N LEU A 190 4.30 27.19 -0.84
CA LEU A 190 5.49 26.39 -1.11
C LEU A 190 6.37 27.10 -2.14
N LEU A 191 7.68 27.16 -1.85
CA LEU A 191 8.73 27.63 -2.76
C LEU A 191 9.75 26.52 -3.01
N LEU A 192 10.42 26.62 -4.15
CA LEU A 192 11.52 25.74 -4.56
C LEU A 192 12.84 26.53 -4.60
N THR A 193 13.95 25.85 -4.39
CA THR A 193 15.30 26.41 -4.56
C THR A 193 16.32 25.32 -4.93
N GLU A 194 17.49 25.70 -5.43
CA GLU A 194 18.60 24.76 -5.62
C GLU A 194 19.15 24.23 -4.28
N PRO A 195 19.77 23.04 -4.25
CA PRO A 195 20.25 22.42 -3.00
C PRO A 195 21.30 23.23 -2.22
N ASP A 196 22.13 24.00 -2.92
CA ASP A 196 23.34 24.62 -2.38
C ASP A 196 23.22 26.14 -2.15
N ARG A 197 22.13 26.79 -2.58
CA ARG A 197 21.91 28.23 -2.41
C ARG A 197 20.44 28.60 -2.51
N LEU A 198 20.05 29.72 -1.89
CA LEU A 198 18.72 30.30 -2.07
C LEU A 198 18.61 31.00 -3.44
N ALA A 199 17.70 30.54 -4.29
CA ALA A 199 17.42 31.14 -5.58
C ALA A 199 17.02 32.62 -5.44
N PRO A 200 17.54 33.55 -6.27
CA PRO A 200 17.18 34.96 -6.19
C PRO A 200 15.66 35.23 -6.27
N ALA A 201 14.95 34.48 -7.11
CA ALA A 201 13.50 34.57 -7.25
C ALA A 201 12.76 34.14 -5.97
N ALA A 202 13.21 33.06 -5.32
CA ALA A 202 12.66 32.62 -4.03
C ALA A 202 12.96 33.64 -2.92
N ALA A 203 14.17 34.21 -2.90
CA ALA A 203 14.53 35.26 -1.93
C ALA A 203 13.67 36.53 -2.09
N GLU A 204 13.38 36.93 -3.33
CA GLU A 204 12.46 38.04 -3.60
C GLU A 204 11.02 37.71 -3.17
N ALA A 205 10.55 36.50 -3.45
CA ALA A 205 9.22 36.06 -3.02
C ALA A 205 9.10 36.05 -1.48
N ILE A 206 10.10 35.55 -0.76
CA ILE A 206 10.13 35.58 0.71
C ILE A 206 10.01 37.03 1.23
N ARG A 207 10.77 37.97 0.65
CA ARG A 207 10.67 39.39 1.05
C ARG A 207 9.30 40.01 0.74
N ARG A 208 8.73 39.69 -0.42
CA ARG A 208 7.44 40.23 -0.89
C ARG A 208 6.27 39.73 -0.04
N HIS A 209 6.33 38.47 0.38
CA HIS A 209 5.24 37.78 1.06
C HIS A 209 5.33 37.81 2.59
N GLU A 210 6.45 38.27 3.14
CA GLU A 210 6.66 38.53 4.58
C GLU A 210 6.22 37.37 5.52
N PRO A 211 6.68 36.12 5.30
CA PRO A 211 6.34 35.00 6.18
C PRO A 211 6.97 35.18 7.56
N SER A 212 6.33 34.62 8.59
CA SER A 212 6.90 34.65 9.96
C SER A 212 8.08 33.71 10.14
N THR A 213 8.12 32.62 9.36
CA THR A 213 9.18 31.61 9.37
C THR A 213 9.23 30.94 8.00
N VAL A 214 10.42 30.58 7.57
CA VAL A 214 10.62 29.68 6.43
C VAL A 214 11.00 28.30 6.95
N VAL A 215 10.21 27.30 6.59
CA VAL A 215 10.41 25.90 6.98
C VAL A 215 11.10 25.16 5.84
N LEU A 216 12.35 24.78 6.05
CA LEU A 216 13.14 23.95 5.13
C LEU A 216 12.73 22.50 5.35
N VAL A 217 12.17 21.87 4.32
CA VAL A 217 11.84 20.44 4.36
C VAL A 217 12.91 19.66 3.62
N GLY A 218 13.63 18.84 4.37
CA GLY A 218 14.75 18.03 3.90
C GLY A 218 16.06 18.29 4.64
N GLY A 219 16.89 17.24 4.65
CA GLY A 219 18.22 17.26 5.27
C GLY A 219 19.19 18.20 4.55
N THR A 220 20.41 18.32 5.07
CA THR A 220 21.47 19.17 4.48
C THR A 220 21.92 18.72 3.09
N ALA A 221 21.70 17.45 2.74
CA ALA A 221 21.92 16.94 1.39
C ALA A 221 20.88 17.47 0.37
N ALA A 222 19.64 17.70 0.82
CA ALA A 222 18.58 18.25 -0.03
C ALA A 222 18.61 19.79 -0.07
N LEU A 223 18.86 20.41 1.10
CA LEU A 223 18.95 21.85 1.30
C LEU A 223 20.10 22.15 2.27
N SER A 224 21.25 22.54 1.75
CA SER A 224 22.48 22.80 2.51
C SER A 224 22.30 23.83 3.62
N ASP A 225 23.29 23.92 4.52
CA ASP A 225 23.30 24.96 5.55
C ASP A 225 23.44 26.37 4.94
N GLN A 226 24.05 26.50 3.77
CA GLN A 226 24.12 27.76 3.03
C GLN A 226 22.72 28.27 2.67
N VAL A 227 21.80 27.41 2.24
CA VAL A 227 20.39 27.80 1.98
C VAL A 227 19.75 28.37 3.25
N ALA A 228 19.99 27.73 4.40
CA ALA A 228 19.44 28.21 5.68
C ALA A 228 20.03 29.58 6.06
N ASP A 229 21.33 29.78 5.85
CA ASP A 229 22.01 31.06 6.12
C ASP A 229 21.54 32.16 5.17
N ASP A 230 21.33 31.86 3.89
CA ASP A 230 20.78 32.80 2.91
C ASP A 230 19.39 33.28 3.31
N VAL A 231 18.52 32.39 3.81
CA VAL A 231 17.19 32.75 4.30
C VAL A 231 17.28 33.60 5.58
N ARG A 232 18.16 33.25 6.53
CA ARG A 232 18.38 34.06 7.75
C ARG A 232 18.89 35.47 7.41
N ALA A 233 19.70 35.61 6.36
CA ALA A 233 20.19 36.90 5.89
C ALA A 233 19.06 37.81 5.36
N LEU A 234 17.88 37.25 5.03
CA LEU A 234 16.67 38.03 4.72
C LEU A 234 15.95 38.57 5.96
N GLY A 235 16.40 38.22 7.17
CA GLY A 235 15.78 38.61 8.43
C GLY A 235 14.58 37.75 8.85
N VAL A 236 14.41 36.57 8.26
CA VAL A 236 13.30 35.65 8.54
C VAL A 236 13.78 34.47 9.39
N ALA A 237 12.95 34.00 10.31
CA ALA A 237 13.25 32.81 11.11
C ALA A 237 13.30 31.56 10.23
N VAL A 238 14.18 30.62 10.57
CA VAL A 238 14.38 29.37 9.82
C VAL A 238 14.16 28.18 10.72
N GLN A 239 13.28 27.28 10.31
CA GLN A 239 13.08 25.96 10.92
C GLN A 239 13.44 24.89 9.88
N ARG A 240 14.10 23.81 10.30
CA ARG A 240 14.35 22.65 9.43
C ARG A 240 13.53 21.46 9.93
N VAL A 241 12.88 20.78 9.00
CA VAL A 241 12.17 19.51 9.22
C VAL A 241 12.82 18.47 8.32
N ALA A 242 13.43 17.45 8.90
CA ALA A 242 14.19 16.45 8.17
C ALA A 242 14.29 15.16 8.97
N GLY A 243 14.30 14.02 8.28
CA GLY A 243 14.68 12.72 8.82
C GLY A 243 15.78 12.05 8.00
N PRO A 244 16.29 10.89 8.44
CA PRO A 244 17.31 10.15 7.69
C PRO A 244 16.80 9.60 6.35
N THR A 245 15.50 9.34 6.22
CA THR A 245 14.84 8.99 4.96
C THR A 245 13.67 9.91 4.66
N ARG A 246 13.11 9.82 3.46
CA ARG A 246 11.89 10.55 3.08
C ARG A 246 10.68 10.17 3.94
N VAL A 247 10.61 8.92 4.38
CA VAL A 247 9.58 8.45 5.32
C VAL A 247 9.73 9.18 6.65
N ASP A 248 10.96 9.25 7.16
CA ASP A 248 11.24 9.96 8.40
C ASP A 248 11.03 11.47 8.27
N THR A 249 11.34 12.09 7.12
CA THR A 249 11.03 13.51 6.86
C THR A 249 9.52 13.74 6.85
N ALA A 250 8.73 12.85 6.24
CA ALA A 250 7.26 12.92 6.27
C ALA A 250 6.71 12.76 7.68
N LEU A 251 7.27 11.83 8.46
CA LEU A 251 6.90 11.65 9.86
C LEU A 251 7.30 12.86 10.73
N ALA A 252 8.48 13.45 10.52
CA ALA A 252 8.91 14.66 11.23
C ALA A 252 8.05 15.88 10.87
N ALA A 253 7.48 15.90 9.66
CA ALA A 253 6.55 16.92 9.20
C ALA A 253 5.12 16.68 9.68
N HIS A 254 4.78 15.44 10.06
CA HIS A 254 3.45 15.02 10.45
C HIS A 254 2.97 15.74 11.71
N ARG A 255 1.70 16.13 11.70
CA ARG A 255 1.03 16.71 12.87
C ARG A 255 0.35 15.58 13.63
N PRO A 256 0.81 15.24 14.86
CA PRO A 256 0.16 14.20 15.65
C PRO A 256 -1.27 14.61 16.00
N GLY A 257 -2.16 13.63 16.13
CA GLY A 257 -3.58 13.84 16.48
C GLY A 257 -4.52 14.09 15.29
N SER A 258 -4.11 13.74 14.07
CA SER A 258 -5.02 13.69 12.93
C SER A 258 -5.90 12.43 12.99
N ASP A 259 -7.23 12.61 13.04
CA ASP A 259 -8.19 11.51 13.01
C ASP A 259 -8.08 10.65 11.74
N VAL A 260 -7.65 11.27 10.63
CA VAL A 260 -7.45 10.62 9.34
C VAL A 260 -6.01 10.78 8.90
N VAL A 261 -5.37 9.71 8.45
CA VAL A 261 -4.03 9.75 7.86
C VAL A 261 -4.03 9.13 6.48
N VAL A 262 -3.54 9.87 5.49
CA VAL A 262 -3.21 9.33 4.18
C VAL A 262 -1.86 8.63 4.25
N VAL A 263 -1.77 7.40 3.76
CA VAL A 263 -0.52 6.66 3.57
C VAL A 263 -0.25 6.55 2.07
N ALA A 264 0.86 7.11 1.60
CA ALA A 264 1.23 7.11 0.19
C ALA A 264 2.62 6.50 -0.01
N SER A 265 2.91 6.06 -1.24
CA SER A 265 4.22 5.51 -1.57
C SER A 265 5.34 6.53 -1.37
N ALA A 266 6.42 6.09 -0.76
CA ALA A 266 7.67 6.82 -0.66
C ALA A 266 8.40 6.84 -2.02
N ASP A 267 8.16 5.85 -2.88
CA ASP A 267 8.90 5.63 -4.13
C ASP A 267 8.25 6.31 -5.34
N GLY A 268 6.94 6.58 -5.28
CA GLY A 268 6.17 7.27 -6.31
C GLY A 268 5.49 8.55 -5.81
N PHE A 269 5.50 9.61 -6.62
CA PHE A 269 4.91 10.90 -6.23
C PHE A 269 3.47 11.13 -6.70
N ALA A 270 3.03 10.44 -7.77
CA ALA A 270 1.85 10.85 -8.52
C ALA A 270 0.53 10.70 -7.72
N ASP A 271 0.33 9.54 -7.11
CA ASP A 271 -0.87 9.28 -6.30
C ASP A 271 -0.84 10.10 -4.99
N ALA A 272 0.34 10.27 -4.39
CA ALA A 272 0.52 11.11 -3.21
C ALA A 272 0.16 12.58 -3.49
N VAL A 273 0.60 13.13 -4.62
CA VAL A 273 0.31 14.51 -5.06
C VAL A 273 -1.20 14.73 -5.20
N ALA A 274 -1.92 13.77 -5.79
CA ALA A 274 -3.37 13.86 -5.92
C ALA A 274 -4.09 13.98 -4.56
N MET A 275 -3.51 13.39 -3.51
CA MET A 275 -4.06 13.40 -2.16
C MET A 275 -3.67 14.63 -1.33
N VAL A 276 -2.71 15.46 -1.76
CA VAL A 276 -2.29 16.66 -1.01
C VAL A 276 -3.45 17.62 -0.73
N PRO A 277 -4.24 18.10 -1.72
CA PRO A 277 -5.38 18.98 -1.43
C PRO A 277 -6.49 18.26 -0.67
N TRP A 278 -6.66 16.95 -0.89
CA TRP A 278 -7.66 16.13 -0.18
C TRP A 278 -7.33 16.06 1.32
N ALA A 279 -6.06 15.81 1.65
CA ALA A 279 -5.56 15.73 3.01
C ALA A 279 -5.63 17.09 3.70
N ALA A 280 -5.18 18.15 3.02
CA ALA A 280 -5.26 19.51 3.54
C ALA A 280 -6.70 19.93 3.89
N ARG A 281 -7.67 19.63 3.01
CA ARG A 281 -9.10 19.93 3.23
C ARG A 281 -9.69 19.24 4.46
N ARG A 282 -9.23 18.02 4.77
CA ARG A 282 -9.69 17.22 5.92
C ARG A 282 -8.85 17.39 7.17
N THR A 283 -7.80 18.22 7.12
CA THR A 283 -6.77 18.27 8.17
C THR A 283 -6.17 16.88 8.46
N ALA A 284 -6.12 16.03 7.42
CA ALA A 284 -5.56 14.70 7.51
C ALA A 284 -4.03 14.77 7.48
N GLY A 285 -3.38 13.83 8.15
CA GLY A 285 -1.96 13.58 7.95
C GLY A 285 -1.70 12.98 6.57
N LEU A 286 -0.45 13.05 6.10
CA LEU A 286 0.05 12.37 4.91
C LEU A 286 1.40 11.74 5.24
N LEU A 287 1.40 10.48 5.61
CA LEU A 287 2.62 9.70 5.86
C LEU A 287 3.04 8.97 4.59
N LEU A 288 4.33 8.62 4.54
CA LEU A 288 4.91 7.86 3.43
C LEU A 288 5.28 6.46 3.90
N THR A 289 5.25 5.52 2.97
CA THR A 289 5.61 4.12 3.20
C THR A 289 6.37 3.57 2.01
N PRO A 290 7.40 2.72 2.19
CA PRO A 290 7.86 1.83 1.12
C PRO A 290 6.71 1.00 0.57
N HIS A 291 6.89 0.42 -0.62
CA HIS A 291 5.86 -0.35 -1.30
C HIS A 291 5.24 -1.44 -0.39
N ASP A 292 6.06 -2.22 0.31
CA ASP A 292 5.58 -3.50 0.89
C ASP A 292 5.46 -3.56 2.40
N GLU A 293 5.97 -2.57 3.12
CA GLU A 293 5.86 -2.55 4.58
C GLU A 293 5.58 -1.14 5.06
N LEU A 294 4.64 -1.02 5.99
CA LEU A 294 4.47 0.13 6.87
C LEU A 294 5.60 0.06 7.90
N PRO A 295 6.57 1.00 7.86
CA PRO A 295 7.70 0.94 8.78
C PRO A 295 7.23 1.06 10.23
N SER A 296 7.92 0.36 11.15
CA SER A 296 7.50 0.30 12.56
C SER A 296 7.39 1.68 13.22
N HIS A 297 8.23 2.64 12.85
CA HIS A 297 8.14 4.01 13.37
C HIS A 297 6.92 4.78 12.83
N VAL A 298 6.42 4.43 11.63
CA VAL A 298 5.15 4.95 11.09
C VAL A 298 3.97 4.29 11.78
N ASP A 299 3.99 2.97 12.01
CA ASP A 299 2.97 2.24 12.79
C ASP A 299 2.84 2.82 14.21
N VAL A 300 3.96 3.04 14.91
CA VAL A 300 3.97 3.67 16.24
C VAL A 300 3.34 5.06 16.19
N ALA A 301 3.69 5.89 15.20
CA ALA A 301 3.11 7.22 15.07
C ALA A 301 1.60 7.20 14.82
N LEU A 302 1.11 6.25 14.03
CA LEU A 302 -0.33 6.08 13.77
C LEU A 302 -1.08 5.71 15.07
N ARG A 303 -0.51 4.80 15.87
CA ARG A 303 -1.08 4.36 17.16
C ARG A 303 -1.06 5.46 18.21
N GLU A 304 0.10 6.07 18.44
CA GLU A 304 0.25 7.13 19.44
C GLU A 304 -0.54 8.40 19.07
N GLY A 305 -0.74 8.64 17.76
CA GLY A 305 -1.57 9.72 17.25
C GLY A 305 -3.08 9.51 17.41
N ALA A 306 -3.52 8.34 17.90
CA ALA A 306 -4.92 7.94 17.99
C ALA A 306 -5.67 8.07 16.64
N THR A 307 -4.99 7.70 15.55
CA THR A 307 -5.55 7.73 14.19
C THR A 307 -6.83 6.88 14.13
N ALA A 308 -7.94 7.48 13.73
CA ALA A 308 -9.22 6.78 13.65
C ALA A 308 -9.40 6.03 12.32
N SER A 309 -8.89 6.58 11.21
CA SER A 309 -8.89 5.91 9.92
C SER A 309 -7.68 6.24 9.05
N ILE A 310 -7.33 5.29 8.19
CA ILE A 310 -6.24 5.43 7.24
C ILE A 310 -6.80 5.41 5.82
N VAL A 311 -6.18 6.19 4.94
CA VAL A 311 -6.48 6.21 3.51
C VAL A 311 -5.21 5.91 2.73
N ILE A 312 -5.18 4.81 1.98
CA ILE A 312 -4.05 4.48 1.13
C ILE A 312 -4.18 5.16 -0.24
N ALA A 313 -3.13 5.84 -0.67
CA ALA A 313 -3.06 6.53 -1.95
C ALA A 313 -2.30 5.70 -2.99
N GLY A 314 -3.03 5.24 -4.01
CA GLY A 314 -2.50 4.43 -5.10
C GLY A 314 -2.96 2.97 -5.04
N GLY A 315 -2.77 2.27 -6.16
CA GLY A 315 -3.07 0.84 -6.28
C GLY A 315 -2.03 -0.04 -5.59
N THR A 316 -2.30 -1.34 -5.61
CA THR A 316 -1.47 -2.36 -4.95
C THR A 316 -0.08 -2.52 -5.57
N ALA A 317 0.13 -2.00 -6.79
CA ALA A 317 1.42 -1.94 -7.48
C ALA A 317 2.30 -0.74 -7.02
N VAL A 318 1.79 0.12 -6.15
CA VAL A 318 2.47 1.33 -5.64
C VAL A 318 2.54 1.31 -4.11
N VAL A 319 1.48 0.83 -3.46
CA VAL A 319 1.43 0.53 -2.03
C VAL A 319 0.80 -0.86 -1.87
N GLY A 320 1.60 -1.86 -1.53
CA GLY A 320 1.24 -3.27 -1.47
C GLY A 320 0.16 -3.59 -0.43
N ASN A 321 -0.48 -4.74 -0.60
CA ASN A 321 -1.60 -5.18 0.25
C ASN A 321 -1.23 -5.36 1.72
N PHE A 322 0.04 -5.65 2.00
CA PHE A 322 0.51 -5.84 3.38
C PHE A 322 0.41 -4.53 4.18
N VAL A 323 0.60 -3.38 3.53
CA VAL A 323 0.40 -2.07 4.14
C VAL A 323 -1.06 -1.87 4.53
N ASP A 324 -2.06 -2.34 3.76
CA ASP A 324 -3.48 -2.25 4.16
C ASP A 324 -3.72 -2.97 5.49
N ARG A 325 -3.14 -4.17 5.65
CA ARG A 325 -3.29 -4.98 6.87
C ARG A 325 -2.57 -4.34 8.06
N GLN A 326 -1.36 -3.82 7.86
CA GLN A 326 -0.63 -3.11 8.90
C GLN A 326 -1.33 -1.81 9.32
N ALA A 327 -1.87 -1.06 8.36
CA ALA A 327 -2.71 0.10 8.62
C ALA A 327 -3.96 -0.28 9.42
N ALA A 328 -4.67 -1.35 9.03
CA ALA A 328 -5.85 -1.82 9.74
C ALA A 328 -5.52 -2.23 11.19
N ALA A 329 -4.38 -2.89 11.40
CA ALA A 329 -3.90 -3.24 12.73
C ALA A 329 -3.54 -2.00 13.57
N ALA A 330 -2.93 -0.98 12.95
CA ALA A 330 -2.59 0.27 13.62
C ALA A 330 -3.84 0.99 14.17
N VAL A 331 -4.90 1.13 13.37
CA VAL A 331 -6.13 1.86 13.78
C VAL A 331 -7.05 1.04 14.70
N THR A 332 -6.89 -0.28 14.75
CA THR A 332 -7.63 -1.16 15.67
C THR A 332 -6.85 -1.48 16.95
N ASP A 333 -5.72 -0.81 17.15
CA ASP A 333 -4.75 -1.05 18.23
C ASP A 333 -4.37 -2.54 18.40
N GLN A 334 -4.38 -3.29 17.28
CA GLN A 334 -3.89 -4.66 17.23
C GLN A 334 -2.41 -4.63 16.87
N PRO A 335 -1.55 -5.49 17.45
CA PRO A 335 -0.14 -5.56 17.03
C PRO A 335 -0.06 -5.69 15.50
N PRO A 336 0.87 -4.99 14.83
CA PRO A 336 0.99 -5.07 13.38
C PRO A 336 1.18 -6.54 13.00
N PRO A 337 0.50 -7.02 11.95
CA PRO A 337 0.64 -8.41 11.54
C PRO A 337 2.12 -8.69 11.28
N GLY A 338 2.64 -9.76 11.90
CA GLY A 338 3.88 -10.39 11.46
C GLY A 338 3.63 -11.13 10.15
N PHE A 339 4.28 -12.27 9.97
CA PHE A 339 3.90 -13.19 8.91
C PHE A 339 2.37 -13.39 8.86
N VAL A 340 1.81 -13.22 7.66
CA VAL A 340 0.41 -13.49 7.38
C VAL A 340 0.33 -14.76 6.59
N GLY A 341 -0.45 -15.71 7.09
CA GLY A 341 -0.86 -16.85 6.29
C GLY A 341 -1.87 -17.73 7.01
N ALA A 342 -2.54 -18.57 6.25
CA ALA A 342 -3.58 -19.45 6.72
C ALA A 342 -3.56 -20.78 5.97
N VAL A 343 -4.03 -21.83 6.65
CA VAL A 343 -4.35 -23.10 6.02
C VAL A 343 -5.85 -23.13 5.76
N ARG A 344 -6.25 -23.32 4.50
CA ARG A 344 -7.66 -23.40 4.10
C ARG A 344 -7.90 -24.60 3.17
N ALA A 345 -9.14 -25.09 3.15
CA ALA A 345 -9.54 -26.07 2.17
C ALA A 345 -9.43 -25.49 0.75
N LEU A 346 -9.19 -26.35 -0.24
CA LEU A 346 -9.29 -26.00 -1.65
C LEU A 346 -10.72 -25.59 -1.99
N THR A 347 -10.88 -24.46 -2.68
CA THR A 347 -12.19 -24.07 -3.24
C THR A 347 -12.59 -25.01 -4.38
N GLN A 348 -13.87 -25.01 -4.75
CA GLN A 348 -14.34 -25.81 -5.88
C GLN A 348 -13.70 -25.39 -7.21
N GLU A 349 -13.40 -24.10 -7.38
CA GLU A 349 -12.68 -23.57 -8.53
C GLU A 349 -11.25 -24.10 -8.57
N GLU A 350 -10.53 -24.08 -7.44
CA GLU A 350 -9.17 -24.61 -7.35
C GLU A 350 -9.12 -26.13 -7.60
N GLN A 351 -10.07 -26.89 -7.04
CA GLN A 351 -10.19 -28.33 -7.30
C GLN A 351 -10.41 -28.62 -8.79
N THR A 352 -11.27 -27.82 -9.45
CA THR A 352 -11.53 -27.95 -10.89
C THR A 352 -10.29 -27.60 -11.70
N ALA A 353 -9.59 -26.52 -11.35
CA ALA A 353 -8.38 -26.06 -12.03
C ALA A 353 -7.20 -27.04 -11.87
N MET A 354 -7.15 -27.80 -10.77
CA MET A 354 -6.12 -28.81 -10.55
C MET A 354 -6.38 -30.12 -11.32
N THR A 355 -7.64 -30.45 -11.58
CA THR A 355 -8.05 -31.75 -12.13
C THR A 355 -7.64 -31.91 -13.60
N GLY A 356 -6.91 -32.99 -13.91
CA GLY A 356 -6.28 -33.24 -15.21
C GLY A 356 -4.98 -32.48 -15.44
N VAL A 357 -4.50 -31.71 -14.44
CA VAL A 357 -3.30 -30.87 -14.52
C VAL A 357 -2.27 -31.34 -13.49
N SER A 358 -2.32 -30.82 -12.27
CA SER A 358 -1.45 -31.22 -11.16
C SER A 358 -2.05 -32.36 -10.33
N TRP A 359 -3.34 -32.64 -10.49
CA TRP A 359 -4.05 -33.77 -9.88
C TRP A 359 -4.85 -34.53 -10.94
N HIS A 360 -4.96 -35.85 -10.85
CA HIS A 360 -5.80 -36.67 -11.72
C HIS A 360 -6.30 -37.94 -11.02
N GLU A 361 -7.26 -38.64 -11.64
CA GLU A 361 -7.71 -39.94 -11.14
C GLU A 361 -6.52 -40.92 -11.07
N GLY A 362 -6.36 -41.61 -9.93
CA GLY A 362 -5.23 -42.48 -9.65
C GLY A 362 -4.10 -41.82 -8.83
N CYS A 363 -4.17 -40.51 -8.58
CA CYS A 363 -3.27 -39.88 -7.61
C CYS A 363 -3.41 -40.49 -6.22
N PRO A 364 -2.31 -40.62 -5.47
CA PRO A 364 -2.32 -41.33 -4.19
C PRO A 364 -3.04 -40.57 -3.07
N VAL A 365 -3.29 -39.26 -3.25
CA VAL A 365 -4.01 -38.40 -2.32
C VAL A 365 -5.23 -37.82 -3.02
N PRO A 366 -6.43 -37.93 -2.43
CA PRO A 366 -7.63 -37.35 -3.02
C PRO A 366 -7.70 -35.83 -2.77
N LEU A 367 -8.37 -35.08 -3.66
CA LEU A 367 -8.43 -33.62 -3.59
C LEU A 367 -8.93 -33.07 -2.24
N GLN A 368 -9.87 -33.76 -1.60
CA GLN A 368 -10.40 -33.34 -0.29
C GLN A 368 -9.37 -33.39 0.86
N ASP A 369 -8.30 -34.16 0.69
CA ASP A 369 -7.23 -34.29 1.69
C ASP A 369 -6.11 -33.27 1.44
N LEU A 370 -6.22 -32.46 0.38
CA LEU A 370 -5.32 -31.37 0.07
C LEU A 370 -5.89 -30.03 0.58
N VAL A 371 -5.00 -29.20 1.10
CA VAL A 371 -5.27 -27.84 1.59
C VAL A 371 -4.34 -26.85 0.89
N VAL A 372 -4.73 -25.59 0.91
CA VAL A 372 -3.90 -24.47 0.49
C VAL A 372 -3.29 -23.84 1.74
N VAL A 373 -1.97 -23.71 1.74
CA VAL A 373 -1.24 -22.78 2.60
C VAL A 373 -1.17 -21.47 1.81
N ASP A 374 -1.95 -20.50 2.25
CA ASP A 374 -2.07 -19.16 1.69
C ASP A 374 -1.20 -18.24 2.54
N LEU A 375 -0.23 -17.54 1.96
CA LEU A 375 0.81 -16.87 2.73
C LEU A 375 1.41 -15.64 2.03
N ALA A 376 1.80 -14.67 2.84
CA ALA A 376 2.70 -13.60 2.45
C ALA A 376 4.16 -14.06 2.52
N HIS A 377 4.99 -13.67 1.56
CA HIS A 377 6.42 -13.95 1.53
C HIS A 377 7.24 -12.74 1.09
N TRP A 378 8.55 -12.74 1.35
CA TRP A 378 9.46 -11.80 0.71
C TRP A 378 9.79 -12.32 -0.69
N ASP A 379 9.69 -11.51 -1.74
CA ASP A 379 10.17 -11.88 -3.07
C ASP A 379 11.69 -11.69 -3.22
N ALA A 380 12.23 -11.97 -4.40
CA ALA A 380 13.66 -11.84 -4.70
C ALA A 380 14.19 -10.39 -4.61
N ASP A 381 13.31 -9.39 -4.76
CA ASP A 381 13.64 -7.97 -4.67
C ASP A 381 13.55 -7.45 -3.22
N GLY A 382 13.08 -8.28 -2.28
CA GLY A 382 12.93 -7.93 -0.88
C GLY A 382 11.61 -7.22 -0.57
N ASN A 383 10.58 -7.47 -1.37
CA ASN A 383 9.22 -6.96 -1.20
C ASN A 383 8.32 -8.02 -0.56
N VAL A 384 7.42 -7.64 0.36
CA VAL A 384 6.37 -8.54 0.86
C VAL A 384 5.25 -8.69 -0.17
N VAL A 385 5.10 -9.89 -0.72
CA VAL A 385 4.03 -10.25 -1.64
C VAL A 385 3.03 -11.17 -0.93
N ASP A 386 1.75 -10.83 -0.99
CA ASP A 386 0.62 -11.54 -0.36
C ASP A 386 -0.17 -12.33 -1.43
N ASP A 387 0.54 -13.17 -2.19
CA ASP A 387 -0.02 -14.01 -3.26
C ASP A 387 0.49 -15.46 -3.23
N GLY A 388 1.21 -15.83 -2.16
CA GLY A 388 1.86 -17.13 -2.06
C GLY A 388 0.88 -18.25 -1.77
N LEU A 389 0.84 -19.26 -2.64
CA LEU A 389 -0.03 -20.43 -2.50
C LEU A 389 0.78 -21.73 -2.63
N LEU A 390 0.82 -22.52 -1.56
CA LEU A 390 1.29 -23.91 -1.59
C LEU A 390 0.12 -24.86 -1.42
N VAL A 391 0.05 -25.90 -2.25
CA VAL A 391 -0.92 -26.99 -2.05
C VAL A 391 -0.20 -28.14 -1.38
N VAL A 392 -0.71 -28.61 -0.25
CA VAL A 392 -0.11 -29.67 0.58
C VAL A 392 -1.18 -30.60 1.13
N HIS A 393 -0.78 -31.74 1.68
CA HIS A 393 -1.69 -32.59 2.45
C HIS A 393 -2.13 -31.89 3.74
N HIS A 394 -3.41 -32.01 4.12
CA HIS A 394 -3.97 -31.32 5.27
C HIS A 394 -3.22 -31.58 6.58
N GLU A 395 -2.67 -32.79 6.75
CA GLU A 395 -1.84 -33.16 7.91
C GLU A 395 -0.59 -32.30 8.10
N VAL A 396 -0.02 -31.75 7.02
CA VAL A 396 1.23 -30.97 7.09
C VAL A 396 1.01 -29.48 6.85
N GLY A 397 -0.22 -29.04 6.60
CA GLY A 397 -0.52 -27.65 6.27
C GLY A 397 -0.05 -26.67 7.35
N ALA A 398 -0.33 -26.96 8.62
CA ALA A 398 0.07 -26.09 9.73
C ALA A 398 1.60 -26.05 9.93
N ASP A 399 2.27 -27.19 9.74
CA ASP A 399 3.72 -27.31 9.84
C ASP A 399 4.42 -26.49 8.75
N VAL A 400 3.97 -26.64 7.49
CA VAL A 400 4.49 -25.88 6.35
C VAL A 400 4.23 -24.39 6.53
N LEU A 401 3.04 -23.99 7.00
CA LEU A 401 2.74 -22.60 7.32
C LEU A 401 3.72 -22.02 8.36
N GLY A 402 4.06 -22.79 9.40
CA GLY A 402 5.06 -22.38 10.41
C GLY A 402 6.48 -22.24 9.86
N VAL A 403 6.87 -23.08 8.89
CA VAL A 403 8.14 -22.92 8.19
C VAL A 403 8.15 -21.64 7.36
N MET A 404 7.06 -21.35 6.64
CA MET A 404 6.95 -20.11 5.86
C MET A 404 6.93 -18.87 6.75
N ALA A 405 6.33 -18.96 7.95
CA ALA A 405 6.45 -17.92 8.96
C ALA A 405 7.90 -17.66 9.37
N THR A 406 8.66 -18.74 9.60
CA THR A 406 10.09 -18.65 9.93
C THR A 406 10.90 -18.05 8.79
N ALA A 407 10.58 -18.41 7.53
CA ALA A 407 11.17 -17.82 6.34
C ALA A 407 10.91 -16.32 6.27
N PHE A 408 9.66 -15.91 6.53
CA PHE A 408 9.23 -14.52 6.52
C PHE A 408 9.93 -13.69 7.60
N ASP A 409 9.98 -14.19 8.84
CA ASP A 409 10.65 -13.54 9.96
C ASP A 409 12.16 -13.39 9.71
N ALA A 410 12.77 -14.36 9.02
CA ALA A 410 14.17 -14.31 8.62
C ALA A 410 14.44 -13.44 7.37
N ARG A 411 13.39 -12.84 6.77
CA ARG A 411 13.46 -12.14 5.47
C ARG A 411 14.11 -13.01 4.38
N PHE A 412 13.84 -14.32 4.40
CA PHE A 412 14.32 -15.25 3.38
C PHE A 412 13.50 -15.03 2.11
N PRO A 413 14.14 -14.66 0.97
CA PRO A 413 13.40 -14.40 -0.25
C PRO A 413 12.91 -15.69 -0.88
N LEU A 414 11.63 -15.74 -1.25
CA LEU A 414 10.99 -16.76 -2.06
C LEU A 414 10.59 -16.10 -3.37
N THR A 415 11.29 -16.41 -4.47
CA THR A 415 11.14 -15.71 -5.75
C THR A 415 9.71 -15.75 -6.26
N ARG A 416 9.06 -16.92 -6.16
CA ARG A 416 7.63 -17.15 -6.43
C ARG A 416 7.14 -18.28 -5.54
N VAL A 417 5.89 -18.21 -5.11
CA VAL A 417 5.22 -19.28 -4.36
C VAL A 417 3.88 -19.59 -5.00
N ARG A 418 3.86 -20.44 -6.03
CA ARG A 418 2.64 -20.71 -6.82
C ARG A 418 2.38 -22.21 -6.98
N PRO A 419 1.11 -22.65 -7.10
CA PRO A 419 0.81 -24.06 -7.29
C PRO A 419 1.21 -24.49 -8.70
N VAL A 420 1.75 -25.70 -8.85
CA VAL A 420 2.27 -26.22 -10.13
C VAL A 420 1.21 -26.27 -11.24
N ARG A 421 -0.08 -26.23 -10.89
CA ARG A 421 -1.19 -26.09 -11.86
C ARG A 421 -1.05 -24.86 -12.77
N GLU A 422 -0.47 -23.77 -12.29
CA GLU A 422 -0.30 -22.54 -13.06
C GLU A 422 0.75 -22.68 -14.17
N TYR A 423 1.60 -23.71 -14.05
CA TYR A 423 2.58 -24.12 -15.06
C TYR A 423 2.06 -25.31 -15.89
N GLY A 424 0.75 -25.57 -15.88
CA GLY A 424 0.15 -26.69 -16.61
C GLY A 424 0.51 -28.07 -16.05
N GLY A 425 0.96 -28.16 -14.79
CA GLY A 425 1.43 -29.42 -14.18
C GLY A 425 2.88 -29.76 -14.54
N ASP A 426 3.55 -28.91 -15.31
CA ASP A 426 4.94 -29.08 -15.75
C ASP A 426 5.92 -28.67 -14.64
N ASP A 427 6.61 -29.67 -14.11
CA ASP A 427 7.60 -29.55 -13.04
C ASP A 427 8.83 -28.77 -13.50
N ASP A 428 9.29 -29.01 -14.74
CA ASP A 428 10.47 -28.37 -15.30
C ASP A 428 10.19 -26.89 -15.57
N ALA A 429 8.99 -26.56 -16.04
CA ALA A 429 8.56 -25.17 -16.22
C ALA A 429 8.45 -24.42 -14.88
N SER A 430 7.93 -25.08 -13.84
CA SER A 430 7.86 -24.53 -12.48
C SER A 430 9.28 -24.28 -11.92
N MET A 431 10.18 -25.26 -12.02
CA MET A 431 11.58 -25.11 -11.58
C MET A 431 12.33 -24.03 -12.37
N ALA A 432 12.17 -23.98 -13.69
CA ALA A 432 12.80 -22.95 -14.53
C ALA A 432 12.29 -21.53 -14.23
N ALA A 433 11.07 -21.42 -13.70
CA ALA A 433 10.49 -20.19 -13.18
C ALA A 433 10.88 -19.91 -11.72
N ASP A 434 11.80 -20.68 -11.15
CA ASP A 434 12.25 -20.53 -9.76
C ASP A 434 11.11 -20.54 -8.74
N ASN A 435 10.11 -21.38 -8.98
CA ASN A 435 8.91 -21.42 -8.19
C ASN A 435 9.05 -22.36 -6.99
N THR A 436 8.91 -21.80 -5.79
CA THR A 436 8.73 -22.58 -4.56
C THR A 436 7.36 -23.26 -4.61
N SER A 437 7.34 -24.60 -4.55
CA SER A 437 6.14 -25.39 -4.82
C SER A 437 6.06 -26.67 -3.99
N ALA A 438 4.89 -27.31 -3.93
CA ALA A 438 4.66 -28.46 -3.06
C ALA A 438 3.94 -29.63 -3.76
N PHE A 439 2.63 -29.54 -4.01
CA PHE A 439 1.91 -30.66 -4.63
C PHE A 439 2.02 -30.66 -6.17
N ASN A 440 2.49 -31.77 -6.72
CA ASN A 440 2.37 -32.12 -8.14
C ASN A 440 2.30 -33.66 -8.27
N CYS A 441 1.17 -34.19 -8.74
CA CYS A 441 0.95 -35.62 -8.83
C CYS A 441 1.65 -36.23 -10.05
N ARG A 442 2.80 -36.85 -9.80
CA ARG A 442 3.62 -37.54 -10.80
C ARG A 442 4.37 -38.75 -10.23
N VAL A 443 4.82 -39.62 -11.12
CA VAL A 443 5.84 -40.62 -10.76
C VAL A 443 7.23 -39.99 -10.86
N VAL A 444 8.19 -40.52 -10.10
CA VAL A 444 9.60 -40.16 -10.25
C VAL A 444 10.04 -40.58 -11.66
N ALA A 445 10.70 -39.67 -12.38
CA ALA A 445 11.09 -39.87 -13.77
C ALA A 445 11.86 -41.18 -13.98
N GLY A 446 11.43 -41.96 -14.98
CA GLY A 446 12.02 -43.27 -15.28
C GLY A 446 11.65 -44.40 -14.30
N THR A 447 10.69 -44.19 -13.41
CA THR A 447 10.21 -45.21 -12.45
C THR A 447 8.69 -45.31 -12.42
N SER A 448 8.16 -46.30 -11.69
CA SER A 448 6.74 -46.42 -11.33
C SER A 448 6.44 -45.97 -9.89
N THR A 449 7.40 -45.33 -9.22
CA THR A 449 7.26 -44.90 -7.83
C THR A 449 6.69 -43.50 -7.78
N TRP A 450 5.68 -43.27 -6.94
CA TRP A 450 5.13 -41.93 -6.73
C TRP A 450 6.18 -40.99 -6.15
N SER A 451 6.24 -39.77 -6.69
CA SER A 451 6.99 -38.67 -6.08
C SER A 451 6.41 -38.34 -4.70
N THR A 452 7.25 -37.85 -3.78
CA THR A 452 6.81 -37.32 -2.48
C THR A 452 5.90 -36.09 -2.64
N HIS A 453 6.08 -35.33 -3.72
CA HIS A 453 5.18 -34.24 -4.12
C HIS A 453 3.75 -34.72 -4.42
N SER A 454 3.60 -35.96 -4.92
CA SER A 454 2.29 -36.57 -5.20
C SER A 454 1.50 -36.88 -3.94
N TRP A 455 2.17 -36.94 -2.79
CA TRP A 455 1.55 -37.10 -1.48
C TRP A 455 1.23 -35.76 -0.81
N GLY A 456 1.64 -34.63 -1.38
CA GLY A 456 1.50 -33.32 -0.76
C GLY A 456 2.32 -33.15 0.53
N THR A 457 3.38 -33.96 0.70
CA THR A 457 4.25 -33.95 1.89
C THR A 457 5.70 -33.62 1.53
N ALA A 458 5.87 -32.81 0.48
CA ALA A 458 7.15 -32.28 0.05
C ALA A 458 7.00 -30.81 -0.36
N VAL A 459 8.09 -30.06 -0.24
CA VAL A 459 8.20 -28.66 -0.64
C VAL A 459 9.57 -28.46 -1.29
N ASP A 460 9.59 -27.89 -2.48
CA ASP A 460 10.81 -27.42 -3.15
C ASP A 460 10.91 -25.91 -3.00
N ILE A 461 12.09 -25.42 -2.58
CA ILE A 461 12.36 -24.00 -2.30
C ILE A 461 13.34 -23.43 -3.32
N ASN A 462 12.92 -22.38 -4.06
CA ASN A 462 13.70 -21.63 -5.06
C ASN A 462 14.66 -22.55 -5.88
N PRO A 463 14.10 -23.35 -6.80
CA PRO A 463 14.84 -24.34 -7.58
C PRO A 463 16.12 -23.81 -8.28
N VAL A 464 16.15 -22.54 -8.72
CA VAL A 464 17.33 -21.97 -9.38
C VAL A 464 18.46 -21.75 -8.39
N GLU A 465 18.19 -21.15 -7.23
CA GLU A 465 19.15 -20.92 -6.15
C GLU A 465 19.55 -22.24 -5.47
N ASN A 466 18.67 -23.24 -5.52
CA ASN A 466 18.80 -24.52 -4.83
C ASN A 466 18.62 -25.72 -5.77
N PRO A 467 19.46 -25.87 -6.79
CA PRO A 467 19.22 -26.84 -7.83
C PRO A 467 19.39 -28.29 -7.35
N TRP A 468 18.76 -29.20 -8.08
CA TRP A 468 19.11 -30.60 -8.07
C TRP A 468 20.40 -30.85 -8.85
N VAL A 469 21.30 -31.67 -8.29
CA VAL A 469 22.63 -31.94 -8.83
C VAL A 469 22.95 -33.43 -8.75
N ARG A 470 23.24 -34.05 -9.90
CA ARG A 470 23.70 -35.45 -9.99
C ARG A 470 24.81 -35.60 -11.01
N GLY A 471 26.03 -35.80 -10.53
CA GLY A 471 27.21 -35.78 -11.40
C GLY A 471 27.38 -34.39 -12.01
N GLU A 472 27.33 -34.30 -13.35
CA GLU A 472 27.39 -33.02 -14.09
C GLU A 472 26.00 -32.45 -14.42
N ALA A 473 24.92 -33.21 -14.16
CA ALA A 473 23.55 -32.76 -14.39
C ALA A 473 23.14 -31.77 -13.29
N VAL A 474 22.52 -30.67 -13.71
CA VAL A 474 22.01 -29.59 -12.84
C VAL A 474 20.65 -29.17 -13.37
N GLU A 475 19.64 -29.25 -12.52
CA GLU A 475 18.25 -28.90 -12.85
C GLU A 475 17.69 -27.95 -11.78
N PRO A 476 17.12 -26.79 -12.18
CA PRO A 476 17.07 -26.25 -13.53
C PRO A 476 18.47 -25.81 -14.04
N PRO A 477 18.72 -25.73 -15.36
CA PRO A 477 20.03 -25.37 -15.92
C PRO A 477 20.61 -24.02 -15.44
N ALA A 478 19.75 -23.06 -15.07
CA ALA A 478 20.13 -21.77 -14.51
C ALA A 478 20.80 -21.91 -13.13
N GLY A 479 20.53 -22.99 -12.40
CA GLY A 479 21.12 -23.26 -11.10
C GLY A 479 22.62 -23.56 -11.12
N ARG A 480 23.23 -23.71 -12.31
CA ARG A 480 24.69 -23.87 -12.42
C ARG A 480 25.46 -22.72 -11.78
N ASP A 481 24.91 -21.51 -11.84
CA ASP A 481 25.53 -20.33 -11.25
C ASP A 481 25.45 -20.33 -9.71
N TRP A 482 24.76 -21.31 -9.09
CA TRP A 482 24.47 -21.41 -7.65
C TRP A 482 25.11 -22.61 -6.96
N LEU A 483 26.04 -23.29 -7.65
CA LEU A 483 26.73 -24.48 -7.14
C LEU A 483 27.80 -24.19 -6.09
N ASP A 484 28.38 -22.98 -6.09
CA ASP A 484 29.32 -22.58 -5.03
C ASP A 484 28.54 -22.28 -3.74
N ARG A 485 28.39 -23.31 -2.91
CA ARG A 485 27.69 -23.20 -1.62
C ARG A 485 28.50 -22.48 -0.54
N ALA A 486 29.74 -22.05 -0.83
CA ALA A 486 30.50 -21.19 0.07
C ALA A 486 30.18 -19.69 -0.12
N ASP A 487 29.72 -19.31 -1.31
CA ASP A 487 29.20 -17.97 -1.63
C ASP A 487 27.69 -17.91 -1.37
N VAL A 488 27.32 -17.76 -0.10
CA VAL A 488 25.91 -17.74 0.31
C VAL A 488 25.28 -16.41 -0.11
N ARG A 489 24.32 -16.50 -1.03
CA ARG A 489 23.53 -15.39 -1.56
C ARG A 489 22.06 -15.51 -1.13
N PRO A 490 21.28 -14.42 -1.19
CA PRO A 490 19.85 -14.45 -0.88
C PRO A 490 19.12 -15.57 -1.66
N GLY A 491 18.19 -16.26 -1.00
CA GLY A 491 17.40 -17.35 -1.60
C GLY A 491 18.05 -18.73 -1.54
N MET A 492 19.32 -18.82 -1.13
CA MET A 492 20.01 -20.11 -0.96
C MET A 492 19.66 -20.80 0.37
N VAL A 493 19.16 -22.02 0.29
CA VAL A 493 18.96 -22.95 1.40
C VAL A 493 20.30 -23.55 1.82
N VAL A 494 20.74 -23.27 3.04
CA VAL A 494 22.03 -23.76 3.57
C VAL A 494 21.84 -24.49 4.88
N GLU A 495 22.72 -25.46 5.16
CA GLU A 495 22.73 -26.21 6.42
C GLU A 495 22.78 -25.26 7.62
N GLY A 496 21.88 -25.43 8.59
CA GLY A 496 21.75 -24.55 9.75
C GLY A 496 21.11 -23.18 9.47
N GLY A 497 20.74 -22.88 8.22
CA GLY A 497 19.95 -21.70 7.86
C GLY A 497 18.49 -21.81 8.31
N PRO A 498 17.72 -20.70 8.24
CA PRO A 498 16.37 -20.62 8.81
C PRO A 498 15.40 -21.67 8.24
N ILE A 499 15.45 -21.92 6.92
CA ILE A 499 14.59 -22.91 6.26
C ILE A 499 14.93 -24.34 6.70
N VAL A 500 16.22 -24.71 6.66
CA VAL A 500 16.66 -26.06 7.06
C VAL A 500 16.37 -26.31 8.53
N ALA A 501 16.66 -25.35 9.41
CA ALA A 501 16.40 -25.46 10.84
C ALA A 501 14.90 -25.61 11.14
N ALA A 502 14.03 -24.90 10.42
CA ALA A 502 12.58 -25.01 10.60
C ALA A 502 12.05 -26.39 10.18
N PHE A 503 12.48 -26.92 9.04
CA PHE A 503 12.10 -28.27 8.62
C PHE A 503 12.71 -29.37 9.50
N ASP A 504 13.94 -29.19 9.99
CA ASP A 504 14.58 -30.12 10.93
C ASP A 504 13.82 -30.21 12.25
N ALA A 505 13.31 -29.09 12.76
CA ALA A 505 12.50 -29.06 13.98
C ALA A 505 11.22 -29.90 13.86
N LEU A 506 10.74 -30.11 12.64
CA LEU A 506 9.58 -30.95 12.29
C LEU A 506 9.98 -32.40 11.96
N GLY A 507 11.28 -32.71 11.93
CA GLY A 507 11.81 -34.02 11.55
C GLY A 507 11.73 -34.32 10.06
N TRP A 508 11.58 -33.30 9.21
CA TRP A 508 11.64 -33.47 7.75
C TRP A 508 13.08 -33.65 7.29
N GLY A 509 13.27 -34.39 6.19
CA GLY A 509 14.59 -34.51 5.59
C GLY A 509 14.81 -33.47 4.50
N TRP A 510 16.05 -33.02 4.37
CA TRP A 510 16.50 -32.10 3.33
C TRP A 510 17.39 -32.82 2.32
N GLY A 511 17.04 -32.71 1.03
CA GLY A 511 17.75 -33.35 -0.08
C GLY A 511 19.17 -32.84 -0.30
N GLY A 512 19.51 -31.65 0.20
CA GLY A 512 20.88 -31.12 0.18
C GLY A 512 21.90 -31.99 0.93
N ARG A 513 21.42 -32.88 1.82
CA ARG A 513 22.25 -33.82 2.58
C ARG A 513 22.52 -35.14 1.85
N TRP A 514 21.89 -35.39 0.71
CA TRP A 514 22.08 -36.64 -0.04
C TRP A 514 23.46 -36.71 -0.71
N SER A 515 24.12 -37.87 -0.66
CA SER A 515 25.52 -37.98 -1.09
C SER A 515 25.72 -38.15 -2.61
N SER A 516 24.76 -38.75 -3.31
CA SER A 516 24.90 -39.13 -4.73
C SER A 516 24.02 -38.33 -5.69
N SER A 517 23.08 -37.54 -5.17
CA SER A 517 22.13 -36.74 -5.93
C SER A 517 21.67 -35.62 -5.01
N ARG A 518 22.40 -34.51 -4.92
CA ARG A 518 22.07 -33.44 -3.97
C ARG A 518 20.86 -32.69 -4.50
N ASP A 519 19.80 -32.60 -3.72
CA ASP A 519 18.59 -31.89 -4.09
C ASP A 519 18.37 -30.72 -3.14
N TYR A 520 19.03 -29.58 -3.42
CA TYR A 520 19.10 -28.49 -2.45
C TYR A 520 17.74 -27.81 -2.20
N GLN A 521 16.83 -27.87 -3.17
CA GLN A 521 15.47 -27.34 -3.07
C GLN A 521 14.59 -28.21 -2.18
N HIS A 522 14.85 -29.52 -2.12
CA HIS A 522 13.85 -30.50 -1.72
C HIS A 522 13.78 -30.74 -0.21
N PHE A 523 12.58 -30.61 0.33
CA PHE A 523 12.22 -31.02 1.68
C PHE A 523 11.06 -32.01 1.64
N SER A 524 11.15 -33.11 2.38
CA SER A 524 10.04 -34.06 2.48
C SER A 524 9.93 -34.69 3.85
N ARG A 525 8.69 -35.01 4.26
CA ARG A 525 8.40 -35.72 5.52
C ARG A 525 9.07 -37.10 5.56
N SER A 526 9.27 -37.74 4.41
CA SER A 526 9.98 -39.03 4.32
C SER A 526 11.51 -38.91 4.31
N GLY A 527 12.05 -37.71 4.08
CA GLY A 527 13.48 -37.45 3.90
C GLY A 527 14.10 -38.16 2.70
N ARG A 528 13.29 -38.39 1.67
CA ARG A 528 13.60 -39.13 0.44
C ARG A 528 13.08 -38.39 -0.76
#